data_AF-A0A2S9BSX3-F1
#
_entry.id   AF-A0A2S9BSX3-F1
#
_cell.length_a   1.000
_cell.length_b   1.000
_cell.length_c   1.000
_cell.angle_alpha   90.00
_cell.angle_beta   90.00
_cell.angle_gamma   90.00
#
_symmetry.space_group_name_H-M   'P 1'
#
loop_
_entity.id
_entity.type
_entity.pdbx_description
1 polymer ?
#
loop_
_entity_poly.entity_id
_entity_poly.type
_entity_poly.pdbx_seq_one_letter_code
_entity_poly.pdbx_strand_id
1 'polypeptide(L)'
;MAPPTRPASRFLAPAQVAELLSIGVDEVIDLLHEGRLRGAQLGSPPRWRVEESSLEGYLAEESENARRMALWRQSQVASFPEVWGTSSAHRS
;
A
#
# COMPACT_ATOMS: atom_id res chain seq x y z
N MET A 1 -20.26 12.04 -33.06
CA MET A 1 -19.20 11.55 -32.15
C MET A 1 -19.45 12.20 -30.80
N ALA A 2 -19.92 11.44 -29.80
CA ALA A 2 -20.12 11.98 -28.46
C ALA A 2 -18.74 12.25 -27.81
N PRO A 3 -18.57 13.34 -27.03
CA PRO A 3 -17.32 13.57 -26.32
C PRO A 3 -17.09 12.41 -25.33
N PRO A 4 -15.84 11.98 -25.09
CA PRO A 4 -15.56 11.02 -24.04
C PRO A 4 -16.01 11.63 -22.71
N THR A 5 -17.01 11.01 -22.07
CA THR A 5 -17.39 11.32 -20.70
C THR A 5 -16.19 10.98 -19.83
N ARG A 6 -15.45 12.00 -19.37
CA ARG A 6 -14.46 11.78 -18.32
C ARG A 6 -15.25 11.29 -17.10
N PRO A 7 -14.88 10.15 -16.48
CA PRO A 7 -15.54 9.74 -15.26
C PRO A 7 -15.42 10.89 -14.26
N ALA A 8 -16.54 11.30 -13.67
CA ALA A 8 -16.52 12.28 -12.60
C ALA A 8 -15.66 11.74 -11.45
N SER A 9 -14.82 12.58 -10.84
CA SER A 9 -14.04 12.19 -9.67
C SER A 9 -14.99 11.64 -8.61
N ARG A 10 -14.84 10.35 -8.30
CA ARG A 10 -15.65 9.69 -7.28
C ARG A 10 -14.97 9.84 -5.94
N PHE A 11 -15.78 10.18 -4.94
CA PHE A 11 -15.34 10.42 -3.59
C PHE A 11 -15.92 9.38 -2.65
N LEU A 12 -15.08 8.87 -1.74
CA LEU A 12 -15.44 7.87 -0.74
C LEU A 12 -15.46 8.52 0.65
N ALA A 13 -16.36 8.05 1.52
CA ALA A 13 -16.27 8.37 2.94
C ALA A 13 -15.02 7.69 3.54
N PRO A 14 -14.36 8.30 4.55
CA PRO A 14 -13.28 7.65 5.28
C PRO A 14 -13.65 6.27 5.82
N ALA A 15 -14.89 6.10 6.31
CA ALA A 15 -15.41 4.80 6.73
C ALA A 15 -15.43 3.75 5.61
N GLN A 16 -15.77 4.14 4.37
CA GLN A 16 -15.76 3.20 3.24
C GLN A 16 -14.33 2.79 2.87
N VAL A 17 -13.38 3.71 2.96
CA VAL A 17 -11.97 3.42 2.70
C VAL A 17 -11.39 2.52 3.80
N ALA A 18 -11.76 2.77 5.06
CA ALA A 18 -11.36 1.95 6.20
C ALA A 18 -11.78 0.48 6.01
N GLU A 19 -13.03 0.25 5.59
CA GLU A 19 -13.52 -1.10 5.26
C GLU A 19 -12.73 -1.74 4.11
N LEU A 20 -12.45 -1.00 3.04
CA LEU A 20 -11.71 -1.51 1.87
C LEU A 20 -10.26 -1.89 2.21
N LEU A 21 -9.63 -1.12 3.10
CA LEU A 21 -8.25 -1.35 3.53
C LEU A 21 -8.14 -2.26 4.76
N SER A 22 -9.26 -2.58 5.41
CA SER A 22 -9.31 -3.29 6.70
C SER A 22 -8.47 -2.62 7.79
N ILE A 23 -8.58 -1.28 7.92
CA ILE A 23 -7.89 -0.44 8.91
C ILE A 23 -8.88 0.43 9.70
N GLY A 24 -8.41 1.14 10.73
CA GLY A 24 -9.20 2.13 11.46
C GLY A 24 -9.60 3.36 10.61
N VAL A 25 -10.71 4.01 10.96
CA VAL A 25 -11.11 5.28 10.30
C VAL A 25 -10.12 6.39 10.65
N ASP A 26 -9.64 6.42 11.87
CA ASP A 26 -8.55 7.26 12.36
C ASP A 26 -7.28 7.06 11.55
N GLU A 27 -6.90 5.81 11.25
CA GLU A 27 -5.76 5.55 10.35
C GLU A 27 -5.97 6.13 8.95
N VAL A 28 -7.18 6.06 8.39
CA VAL A 28 -7.50 6.72 7.11
C VAL A 28 -7.35 8.25 7.20
N ILE A 29 -7.73 8.85 8.33
CA ILE A 29 -7.54 10.29 8.57
C ILE A 29 -6.05 10.63 8.68
N ASP A 30 -5.25 9.79 9.31
CA ASP A 30 -3.79 9.98 9.38
C ASP A 30 -3.16 9.88 7.99
N LEU A 31 -3.56 8.92 7.15
CA LEU A 31 -3.11 8.83 5.76
C LEU A 31 -3.45 10.09 4.94
N LEU A 32 -4.58 10.75 5.23
CA LEU A 32 -4.94 12.03 4.60
C LEU A 32 -4.04 13.17 5.09
N HIS A 33 -3.76 13.24 6.40
CA HIS A 33 -2.85 14.23 6.97
C HIS A 33 -1.41 14.06 6.48
N GLU A 34 -0.96 12.81 6.33
CA GLU A 34 0.35 12.45 5.78
C GLU A 34 0.46 12.69 4.27
N GLY A 35 -0.65 12.95 3.59
CA GLY A 35 -0.71 13.12 2.13
C GLY A 35 -0.54 11.81 1.34
N ARG A 36 -0.58 10.65 2.01
CA ARG A 36 -0.57 9.33 1.37
C ARG A 36 -1.89 9.03 0.67
N LEU A 37 -2.99 9.56 1.19
CA LEU A 37 -4.28 9.63 0.52
C LEU A 37 -4.61 11.10 0.21
N ARG A 38 -5.22 11.34 -0.95
CA ARG A 38 -5.78 12.65 -1.31
C ARG A 38 -7.26 12.72 -0.97
N GLY A 39 -7.68 13.85 -0.45
CA GLY A 39 -9.08 14.11 -0.13
C GLY A 39 -9.35 15.56 0.21
N ALA A 40 -10.62 15.88 0.37
CA ALA A 40 -11.10 17.20 0.71
C ALA A 40 -12.20 17.14 1.77
N GLN A 41 -12.31 18.18 2.58
CA GLN A 41 -13.47 18.37 3.44
C GLN A 41 -14.61 19.01 2.65
N LEU A 42 -15.75 18.33 2.59
CA LEU A 42 -16.92 18.73 1.81
C LEU A 42 -18.16 18.83 2.70
N GLY A 43 -19.05 19.78 2.37
CA GLY A 43 -20.33 19.97 3.04
C GLY A 43 -20.29 20.88 4.27
N SER A 44 -21.45 20.99 4.94
CA SER A 44 -21.62 21.70 6.21
C SER A 44 -22.41 20.81 7.19
N PRO A 45 -21.83 20.34 8.30
CA PRO A 45 -20.44 20.54 8.71
C PRO A 45 -19.45 19.87 7.74
N PRO A 46 -18.19 20.35 7.67
CA PRO A 46 -17.17 19.77 6.81
C PRO A 46 -16.91 18.31 7.17
N ARG A 47 -16.94 17.43 6.16
CA ARG A 47 -16.61 16.00 6.31
C ARG A 47 -15.58 15.59 5.29
N TRP A 48 -14.56 14.87 5.73
CA TRP A 48 -13.54 14.31 4.84
C TRP A 48 -14.15 13.40 3.78
N ARG A 49 -13.60 13.50 2.57
CA ARG A 49 -13.91 12.68 1.41
C ARG A 49 -12.62 12.36 0.68
N VAL A 50 -12.37 11.07 0.48
CA VAL A 50 -11.16 10.55 -0.17
C VAL A 50 -11.42 10.43 -1.66
N GLU A 51 -10.47 10.84 -2.50
CA GLU A 51 -10.52 10.60 -3.94
C GLU A 51 -10.33 9.10 -4.23
N GLU A 52 -11.28 8.46 -4.94
CA GLU A 52 -11.19 7.03 -5.27
C GLU A 52 -9.92 6.70 -6.07
N SER A 53 -9.55 7.55 -7.01
CA SER A 53 -8.30 7.41 -7.78
C SER A 53 -7.03 7.49 -6.92
N SER A 54 -7.08 8.18 -5.78
CA SER A 54 -5.96 8.23 -4.84
C SER A 54 -5.85 6.93 -4.04
N LEU A 55 -6.98 6.30 -3.68
CA LEU A 55 -6.99 4.99 -3.04
C LEU A 55 -6.45 3.91 -3.99
N GLU A 56 -6.85 3.94 -5.26
CA GLU A 56 -6.33 3.01 -6.28
C GLU A 56 -4.81 3.16 -6.44
N GLY A 57 -4.31 4.40 -6.49
CA GLY A 57 -2.87 4.68 -6.55
C GLY A 57 -2.13 4.16 -5.32
N TYR A 58 -2.67 4.42 -4.12
CA TYR A 58 -2.11 3.93 -2.86
C TYR A 58 -1.98 2.39 -2.84
N LEU A 59 -3.04 1.68 -3.23
CA LEU A 59 -3.02 0.22 -3.30
C LEU A 59 -1.99 -0.32 -4.30
N ALA A 60 -1.82 0.35 -5.43
CA ALA A 60 -0.81 -0.03 -6.41
C ALA A 60 0.60 0.09 -5.82
N GLU A 61 0.89 1.18 -5.12
CA GLU A 61 2.18 1.40 -4.44
C GLU A 61 2.46 0.35 -3.36
N GLU A 62 1.48 0.05 -2.51
CA GLU A 62 1.61 -0.98 -1.46
C GLU A 62 1.82 -2.38 -2.06
N SER A 63 1.13 -2.70 -3.15
CA SER A 63 1.31 -3.98 -3.84
C SER A 63 2.73 -4.15 -4.40
N GLU A 64 3.30 -3.07 -4.95
CA GLU A 64 4.66 -3.08 -5.50
C GLU A 64 5.71 -3.11 -4.38
N ASN A 65 5.46 -2.43 -3.26
CA ASN A 65 6.31 -2.55 -2.07
C ASN A 65 6.32 -3.99 -1.54
N ALA A 66 5.15 -4.65 -1.43
CA ALA A 66 5.05 -6.04 -1.02
C ALA A 66 5.77 -6.98 -2.00
N ARG A 67 5.64 -6.72 -3.31
CA ARG A 67 6.33 -7.46 -4.38
C ARG A 67 7.85 -7.34 -4.26
N ARG A 68 8.38 -6.12 -4.05
CA ARG A 68 9.81 -5.87 -3.83
C ARG A 68 10.33 -6.62 -2.59
N MET A 69 9.61 -6.59 -1.48
CA MET A 69 9.99 -7.32 -0.27
C MET A 69 9.98 -8.84 -0.46
N ALA A 70 9.03 -9.39 -1.22
CA ALA A 70 8.99 -10.81 -1.52
C ALA A 70 10.21 -11.27 -2.36
N LEU A 71 10.61 -10.47 -3.35
CA LEU A 71 11.80 -10.75 -4.16
C LEU A 71 13.08 -10.68 -3.33
N TRP A 72 13.19 -9.69 -2.44
CA TRP A 72 14.31 -9.59 -1.49
C TRP A 72 14.40 -10.78 -0.53
N ARG A 73 13.26 -11.32 -0.06
CA ARG A 73 13.26 -12.54 0.79
C ARG A 73 13.74 -13.78 0.02
N GLN A 74 13.35 -13.93 -1.24
CA GLN A 74 13.78 -15.07 -2.06
C GLN A 74 15.27 -15.02 -2.40
N SER A 75 15.83 -13.84 -2.65
CA SER A 75 17.28 -13.71 -2.89
C SER A 75 18.11 -14.08 -1.66
N GLN A 76 17.67 -13.71 -0.44
CA GLN A 76 18.36 -14.14 0.79
C GLN A 76 18.29 -15.65 1.04
N VAL A 77 17.18 -16.32 0.71
CA VAL A 77 17.06 -17.78 0.85
C VAL A 77 17.92 -18.53 -0.17
N ALA A 78 18.06 -17.99 -1.39
CA ALA A 78 18.88 -18.58 -2.44
C ALA A 78 20.40 -18.35 -2.26
N SER A 79 20.81 -17.38 -1.43
CA SER A 79 22.22 -17.00 -1.23
C SER A 79 22.99 -17.78 -0.15
N PHE A 80 22.53 -18.98 0.27
CA PHE A 80 23.31 -19.79 1.22
C PHE A 80 23.55 -21.25 0.76
N PRO A 81 24.62 -21.51 -0.01
CA PRO A 81 25.12 -22.88 -0.22
C PRO A 81 26.47 -23.28 0.43
N GLU A 82 27.27 -22.43 1.11
CA GLU A 82 28.65 -22.86 1.51
C GLU A 82 29.12 -22.80 2.99
N VAL A 83 28.27 -22.56 4.01
CA VAL A 83 28.78 -22.42 5.41
C VAL A 83 29.00 -23.75 6.18
N TRP A 84 28.88 -24.93 5.56
CA TRP A 84 29.22 -26.22 6.21
C TRP A 84 30.60 -26.79 5.84
N GLY A 85 31.46 -25.99 5.23
CA GLY A 85 32.72 -26.46 4.64
C GLY A 85 33.98 -26.37 5.49
N THR A 86 33.98 -26.38 6.82
CA THR A 86 35.24 -26.51 7.60
C THR A 86 35.02 -27.09 9.00
N SER A 87 34.94 -28.43 9.10
CA SER A 87 35.44 -29.16 10.28
C SER A 87 35.57 -30.65 9.94
N SER A 88 36.64 -31.00 9.23
CA SER A 88 37.26 -32.30 9.45
C SER A 88 38.62 -32.04 10.07
N ALA A 89 38.58 -31.78 11.38
CA ALA A 89 39.77 -31.77 12.21
C ALA A 89 40.22 -33.23 12.39
N HIS A 90 41.46 -33.49 11.98
CA HIS A 90 42.49 -34.18 12.77
C HIS A 90 42.29 -35.63 13.26
N ARG A 91 43.38 -36.39 13.10
CA ARG A 91 43.75 -37.71 13.69
C ARG A 91 43.14 -38.92 12.96
N SER A 92 43.88 -39.97 12.60
CA SER A 92 45.19 -40.48 13.06
C SER A 92 45.82 -41.32 11.95
#